data_AF-A0A433CXI6-F1
#
_entry.id   AF-A0A433CXI6-F1
#
_cell.length_a   1.000
_cell.length_b   1.000
_cell.length_c   1.000
_cell.angle_alpha   90.00
_cell.angle_beta   90.00
_cell.angle_gamma   90.00
#
_symmetry.space_group_name_H-M   'P 1'
#
loop_
_entity.id
_entity.type
_entity.pdbx_description
1 polymer ?
#
loop_
_entity_poly.entity_id
_entity_poly.type
_entity_poly.pdbx_seq_one_letter_code
_entity_poly.pdbx_strand_id
1 'polypeptide(L)'
;MIPCGTILESAKLHRGMLTGLVVTSRITHATPGSFAAHVVNRDMENEIAVHELGDYPLGRTVDLMFGGGLCHFLGNATEGSCRMDTRDIWSEGPKYGWKKQIKTKAEFDALEIEANRLDLVSLPLMGLFTLDDIDILDVIFVI
;
A
#
# COMPACT_ATOMS: atom_id res chain seq x y z
N MET A 1 10.06 -19.01 -14.20
CA MET A 1 10.73 -17.70 -14.08
C MET A 1 11.17 -17.55 -12.63
N ILE A 2 12.39 -17.06 -12.36
CA ILE A 2 12.89 -16.86 -10.99
C ILE A 2 12.73 -15.36 -10.68
N PRO A 3 12.14 -14.98 -9.53
CA PRO A 3 11.98 -13.58 -9.15
C PRO A 3 13.35 -12.91 -8.92
N CYS A 4 13.47 -11.64 -9.29
CA CYS A 4 14.67 -10.83 -9.09
C CYS A 4 14.44 -9.89 -7.90
N GLY A 5 15.30 -9.95 -6.88
CA GLY A 5 15.12 -9.12 -5.69
C GLY A 5 15.15 -7.61 -5.99
N THR A 6 14.30 -6.85 -5.31
CA THR A 6 14.18 -5.40 -5.49
C THR A 6 15.09 -4.63 -4.53
N ILE A 7 15.34 -3.35 -4.84
CA ILE A 7 16.11 -2.49 -3.93
C ILE A 7 15.39 -2.27 -2.59
N LEU A 8 14.05 -2.26 -2.58
CA LEU A 8 13.25 -2.12 -1.36
C LEU A 8 13.42 -3.35 -0.46
N GLU A 9 13.36 -4.55 -1.03
CA GLU A 9 13.59 -5.79 -0.30
C GLU A 9 14.98 -5.82 0.33
N SER A 10 16.01 -5.43 -0.42
CA SER A 10 17.37 -5.33 0.10
C SER A 10 17.49 -4.29 1.22
N ALA A 11 16.90 -3.11 1.05
CA ALA A 11 16.90 -2.08 2.09
C ALA A 11 16.22 -2.57 3.38
N LYS A 12 15.09 -3.24 3.26
CA LYS A 12 14.35 -3.78 4.40
C LYS A 12 15.08 -4.93 5.09
N LEU A 13 15.42 -5.98 4.34
CA LEU A 13 15.88 -7.25 4.89
C LEU A 13 17.38 -7.23 5.25
N HIS A 14 18.20 -6.50 4.51
CA HIS A 14 19.66 -6.50 4.72
C HIS A 14 20.16 -5.26 5.46
N ARG A 15 19.45 -4.14 5.38
CA ARG A 15 19.85 -2.89 6.04
C ARG A 15 18.94 -2.48 7.19
N GLY A 16 17.79 -3.14 7.38
CA GLY A 16 16.83 -2.78 8.43
C GLY A 16 16.24 -1.38 8.24
N MET A 17 16.26 -0.85 7.01
CA MET A 17 15.76 0.48 6.71
C MET A 17 14.24 0.48 6.63
N LEU A 18 13.64 1.64 6.94
CA LEU A 18 12.24 1.89 6.63
C LEU A 18 12.09 2.13 5.13
N THR A 19 11.04 1.57 4.55
CA THR A 19 10.75 1.63 3.12
C THR A 19 9.38 2.23 2.89
N GLY A 20 9.24 3.00 1.81
CA GLY A 20 7.98 3.67 1.50
C GLY A 20 7.70 3.73 0.01
N LEU A 21 6.42 3.66 -0.34
CA LEU A 21 5.88 3.88 -1.68
C LEU A 21 4.87 5.01 -1.60
N VAL A 22 5.08 6.06 -2.40
CA VAL A 22 4.15 7.18 -2.51
C VAL A 22 3.94 7.43 -4.00
N VAL A 23 2.69 7.30 -4.43
CA VAL A 23 2.30 7.44 -5.83
C VAL A 23 0.96 8.15 -5.93
N THR A 24 0.70 8.76 -7.08
CA THR A 24 -0.63 9.27 -7.44
C THR A 24 -1.47 8.25 -8.19
N SER A 25 -0.86 7.18 -8.70
CA SER A 25 -1.60 6.06 -9.31
C SER A 25 -2.18 5.13 -8.25
N ARG A 26 -2.85 4.06 -8.69
CA ARG A 26 -3.04 2.86 -7.89
C ARG A 26 -1.70 2.39 -7.33
N ILE A 27 -1.68 2.06 -6.04
CA ILE A 27 -0.47 1.51 -5.40
C ILE A 27 -0.06 0.18 -6.05
N THR A 28 -1.01 -0.57 -6.60
CA THR A 28 -0.82 -1.83 -7.29
C THR A 28 -0.39 -1.69 -8.76
N HIS A 29 -0.26 -0.46 -9.27
CA HIS A 29 0.14 -0.22 -10.66
C HIS A 29 1.58 -0.72 -10.91
N ALA A 30 1.95 -0.90 -12.19
CA ALA A 30 3.21 -1.55 -12.55
C ALA A 30 4.47 -0.91 -11.93
N THR A 31 4.52 0.43 -11.85
CA THR A 31 5.68 1.13 -11.28
C THR A 31 5.86 0.83 -9.79
N PRO A 32 4.90 1.13 -8.88
CA PRO A 32 5.02 0.75 -7.47
C PRO A 32 5.08 -0.78 -7.26
N GLY A 33 4.27 -1.56 -7.98
CA GLY A 33 4.25 -3.02 -7.89
C GLY A 33 5.59 -3.67 -8.24
N SER A 34 6.40 -3.07 -9.13
CA SER A 34 7.74 -3.58 -9.47
C SER A 34 8.74 -3.54 -8.29
N PHE A 35 8.45 -2.77 -7.25
CA PHE A 35 9.29 -2.69 -6.05
C PHE A 35 8.84 -3.62 -4.93
N ALA A 36 7.55 -3.99 -4.89
CA ALA A 36 6.93 -4.68 -3.76
C ALA A 36 6.35 -6.05 -4.09
N ALA A 37 6.20 -6.41 -5.37
CA ALA A 37 5.56 -7.65 -5.78
C ALA A 37 6.31 -8.38 -6.90
N HIS A 38 6.04 -9.69 -6.99
CA HIS A 38 6.61 -10.58 -8.01
C HIS A 38 5.47 -11.38 -8.63
N VAL A 39 4.90 -10.85 -9.70
CA VAL A 39 3.78 -11.47 -10.43
C VAL A 39 4.13 -11.66 -11.91
N VAL A 40 3.43 -12.58 -12.59
CA VAL A 40 3.71 -12.90 -14.01
C VAL A 40 3.20 -11.81 -14.95
N ASN A 41 2.12 -11.14 -14.57
CA ASN A 41 1.51 -10.06 -15.35
C ASN A 41 1.21 -8.87 -14.43
N ARG A 42 1.55 -7.66 -14.89
CA ARG A 42 1.26 -6.38 -14.22
C ARG A 42 -0.23 -6.17 -13.93
N ASP A 43 -1.11 -6.80 -14.69
CA ASP A 43 -2.57 -6.69 -14.50
C ASP A 43 -3.09 -7.56 -13.35
N MET A 44 -2.22 -8.37 -12.71
CA MET A 44 -2.54 -9.13 -11.50
C MET A 44 -2.55 -8.24 -10.25
N GLU A 45 -3.21 -7.08 -10.32
CA GLU A 45 -3.20 -6.05 -9.26
C GLU A 45 -3.78 -6.58 -7.93
N ASN A 46 -4.73 -7.52 -7.98
CA ASN A 46 -5.25 -8.21 -6.79
C ASN A 46 -4.17 -9.04 -6.07
N GLU A 47 -3.21 -9.62 -6.80
CA GLU A 47 -2.10 -10.39 -6.23
C GLU A 47 -0.98 -9.45 -5.76
N ILE A 48 -0.74 -8.36 -6.50
CA ILE A 48 0.17 -7.30 -6.09
C ILE A 48 -0.27 -6.73 -4.72
N ALA A 49 -1.56 -6.48 -4.52
CA ALA A 49 -2.10 -6.02 -3.23
C ALA A 49 -1.83 -7.00 -2.08
N VAL A 50 -1.90 -8.31 -2.34
CA VAL A 50 -1.60 -9.37 -1.36
C VAL A 50 -0.11 -9.34 -0.99
N HIS A 51 0.77 -9.17 -1.98
CA HIS A 51 2.21 -9.04 -1.73
C HIS A 51 2.56 -7.76 -0.96
N GLU A 52 1.99 -6.61 -1.36
CA GLU A 52 2.19 -5.30 -0.72
C GLU A 52 1.69 -5.28 0.73
N LEU A 53 0.59 -5.98 1.02
CA LEU A 53 0.10 -6.20 2.39
C LEU A 53 1.18 -6.88 3.26
N GLY A 54 2.01 -7.73 2.66
CA GLY A 54 3.04 -8.54 3.32
C GLY A 54 2.69 -10.02 3.39
N ASP A 55 1.64 -10.46 2.69
CA ASP A 55 1.27 -11.87 2.54
C ASP A 55 2.10 -12.52 1.42
N TYR A 56 3.43 -12.50 1.61
CA TYR A 56 4.44 -12.97 0.67
C TYR A 56 5.57 -13.66 1.45
N PRO A 57 6.34 -14.60 0.87
CA PRO A 57 7.40 -15.32 1.61
C PRO A 57 8.46 -14.43 2.26
N LEU A 58 8.68 -13.22 1.74
CA LEU A 58 9.60 -12.23 2.34
C LEU A 58 8.94 -11.37 3.43
N GLY A 59 7.66 -11.60 3.72
CA GLY A 59 6.84 -10.78 4.61
C GLY A 59 6.62 -9.38 4.05
N ARG A 60 6.30 -8.43 4.93
CA ARG A 60 6.09 -7.04 4.57
C ARG A 60 7.41 -6.32 4.33
N THR A 61 7.58 -5.81 3.11
CA THR A 61 8.77 -5.07 2.67
C THR A 61 8.54 -3.57 2.47
N VAL A 62 7.32 -3.08 2.71
CA VAL A 62 6.91 -1.67 2.65
C VAL A 62 6.37 -1.26 4.02
N ASP A 63 6.85 -0.17 4.61
CA ASP A 63 6.35 0.34 5.90
C ASP A 63 5.40 1.53 5.76
N LEU A 64 5.50 2.25 4.65
CA LEU A 64 4.63 3.36 4.30
C LEU A 64 4.10 3.15 2.89
N MET A 65 2.78 3.16 2.70
CA MET A 65 2.22 3.16 1.34
C MET A 65 1.12 4.21 1.20
N PHE A 66 1.29 5.13 0.26
CA PHE A 66 0.31 6.15 -0.08
C PHE A 66 0.01 6.13 -1.58
N GLY A 67 -1.28 6.12 -1.91
CA GLY A 67 -1.73 6.16 -3.29
C GLY A 67 -3.22 5.93 -3.44
N GLY A 68 -3.63 5.57 -4.66
CA GLY A 68 -4.97 5.10 -4.96
C GLY A 68 -5.06 3.57 -4.97
N GLY A 69 -6.11 3.03 -5.59
CA GLY A 69 -6.26 1.59 -5.85
C GLY A 69 -6.91 0.80 -4.72
N LEU A 70 -7.67 1.46 -3.83
CA LEU A 70 -8.36 0.81 -2.72
C LEU A 70 -9.25 -0.36 -3.19
N CYS A 71 -9.78 -0.33 -4.42
CA CYS A 71 -10.64 -1.39 -4.94
C CYS A 71 -9.98 -2.78 -4.92
N HIS A 72 -8.67 -2.88 -5.10
CA HIS A 72 -7.93 -4.15 -5.08
C HIS A 72 -7.76 -4.72 -3.67
N PHE A 73 -8.04 -3.91 -2.65
CA PHE A 73 -7.91 -4.29 -1.25
C PHE A 73 -9.25 -4.68 -0.60
N LEU A 74 -10.38 -4.36 -1.21
CA LEU A 74 -11.72 -4.66 -0.68
C LEU A 74 -12.20 -6.03 -1.15
N GLY A 75 -12.91 -6.78 -0.30
CA GLY A 75 -13.53 -8.05 -0.71
C GLY A 75 -14.65 -7.86 -1.73
N ASN A 76 -14.97 -8.90 -2.51
CA ASN A 76 -15.95 -8.82 -3.61
C ASN A 76 -17.36 -8.37 -3.20
N ALA A 77 -17.75 -8.55 -1.94
CA ALA A 77 -19.05 -8.12 -1.43
C ALA A 77 -19.11 -6.62 -1.09
N THR A 78 -17.97 -5.94 -1.06
CA THR A 78 -17.88 -4.50 -0.78
C THR A 78 -18.10 -3.70 -2.05
N GLU A 79 -18.93 -2.66 -1.96
CA GLU A 79 -19.15 -1.73 -3.06
C GLU A 79 -17.82 -1.09 -3.52
N GLY A 80 -17.60 -1.06 -4.83
CA GLY A 80 -16.37 -0.52 -5.42
C GLY A 80 -15.16 -1.46 -5.38
N SER A 81 -15.33 -2.73 -4.99
CA SER A 81 -14.24 -3.73 -5.08
C SER A 81 -13.89 -4.11 -6.53
N CYS A 82 -12.60 -4.32 -6.78
CA CYS A 82 -12.06 -4.90 -8.01
C CYS A 82 -11.71 -6.40 -7.84
N ARG A 83 -11.96 -6.98 -6.66
CA ARG A 83 -11.65 -8.38 -6.37
C ARG A 83 -12.80 -9.29 -6.79
N MET A 84 -12.43 -10.47 -7.30
CA MET A 84 -13.39 -11.55 -7.61
C MET A 84 -13.50 -12.56 -6.47
N ASP A 85 -12.53 -12.57 -5.55
CA ASP A 85 -12.51 -13.43 -4.37
C ASP A 85 -13.15 -12.73 -3.16
N THR A 86 -13.36 -13.48 -2.08
CA THR A 86 -13.98 -12.97 -0.86
C THR A 86 -12.95 -12.38 0.12
N ARG A 87 -11.68 -12.20 -0.27
CA ARG A 87 -10.65 -11.69 0.63
C ARG A 87 -10.74 -10.19 0.76
N ASP A 88 -10.77 -9.70 2.00
CA ASP A 88 -10.70 -8.28 2.31
C ASP A 88 -9.30 -7.96 2.84
N ILE A 89 -8.39 -7.68 1.90
CA ILE A 89 -6.98 -7.36 2.15
C ILE A 89 -6.86 -6.12 3.04
N TRP A 90 -7.78 -5.15 2.90
CA TRP A 90 -7.82 -3.97 3.75
C TRP A 90 -8.02 -4.35 5.21
N SER A 91 -9.03 -5.17 5.49
CA SER A 91 -9.32 -5.66 6.84
C SER A 91 -8.23 -6.59 7.39
N GLU A 92 -7.43 -7.23 6.53
CA GLU A 92 -6.29 -8.05 6.92
C GLU A 92 -5.04 -7.23 7.32
N GLY A 93 -4.99 -5.92 7.02
CA GLY A 93 -3.90 -4.99 7.39
C GLY A 93 -3.23 -5.26 8.74
N PRO A 94 -3.98 -5.27 9.86
CA PRO A 94 -3.41 -5.44 11.19
C PRO A 94 -2.72 -6.79 11.41
N LYS A 95 -3.19 -7.86 10.75
CA LYS A 95 -2.58 -9.20 10.81
C LYS A 95 -1.14 -9.18 10.29
N TYR A 96 -0.86 -8.34 9.29
CA TYR A 96 0.47 -8.18 8.70
C TYR A 96 1.26 -7.04 9.35
N GLY A 97 0.74 -6.43 10.42
CA GLY A 97 1.43 -5.45 11.25
C GLY A 97 1.26 -4.00 10.84
N TRP A 98 0.33 -3.69 9.92
CA TRP A 98 -0.05 -2.31 9.62
C TRP A 98 -0.74 -1.71 10.84
N LYS A 99 -0.16 -0.66 11.41
CA LYS A 99 -0.63 -0.05 12.67
C LYS A 99 -1.70 1.00 12.44
N LYS A 100 -1.68 1.67 11.28
CA LYS A 100 -2.66 2.69 10.92
C LYS A 100 -3.01 2.55 9.44
N GLN A 101 -4.28 2.74 9.14
CA GLN A 101 -4.84 2.66 7.80
C GLN A 101 -5.77 3.84 7.60
N ILE A 102 -5.61 4.60 6.51
CA ILE A 102 -6.40 5.80 6.22
C ILE A 102 -6.94 5.76 4.79
N LYS A 103 -8.14 6.30 4.58
CA LYS A 103 -8.83 6.30 3.28
C LYS A 103 -9.17 7.70 2.77
N THR A 104 -9.01 8.71 3.61
CA THR A 104 -9.51 10.06 3.30
C THR A 104 -8.46 11.12 3.53
N LYS A 105 -8.59 12.24 2.79
CA LYS A 105 -7.79 13.44 3.00
C LYS A 105 -7.90 13.96 4.45
N ALA A 106 -9.09 13.92 5.03
CA ALA A 106 -9.30 14.37 6.41
C ALA A 106 -8.48 13.55 7.42
N GLU A 107 -8.41 12.22 7.23
CA GLU A 107 -7.56 11.36 8.05
C GLU A 107 -6.07 11.61 7.81
N PHE A 108 -5.68 11.97 6.58
CA PHE A 108 -4.32 12.37 6.25
C PHE A 108 -3.94 13.70 6.92
N ASP A 109 -4.75 14.75 6.78
CA ASP A 109 -4.52 16.05 7.43
C ASP A 109 -4.43 15.89 8.97
N ALA A 110 -5.20 14.96 9.54
CA ALA A 110 -5.12 14.64 10.96
C ALA A 110 -3.76 14.04 11.37
N LEU A 111 -3.03 13.37 10.46
CA LEU A 111 -1.66 12.92 10.71
C LEU A 111 -0.68 14.09 10.83
N GLU A 112 -0.87 15.17 10.07
CA GLU A 112 -0.01 16.35 10.12
C GLU A 112 -0.12 17.06 11.47
N ILE A 113 -1.33 17.14 12.01
CA ILE A 113 -1.60 17.67 13.36
C ILE A 113 -0.92 16.80 14.42
N GLU A 114 -0.92 15.48 14.25
CA GLU A 114 -0.19 14.54 15.12
C GLU A 114 1.34 14.70 14.98
N ALA A 115 1.85 14.94 13.77
CA ALA A 115 3.28 15.01 13.46
C ALA A 115 4.03 16.22 14.03
N ASN A 116 3.32 17.31 14.39
CA ASN A 116 3.90 18.43 15.18
C ASN A 116 4.31 18.02 16.62
N ARG A 117 4.04 16.78 17.00
CA ARG A 117 4.75 16.06 18.07
C ARG A 117 5.57 14.99 17.36
N LEU A 118 6.89 15.17 17.33
CA LEU A 118 7.91 14.39 16.59
C LEU A 118 7.88 12.85 16.80
N ASP A 119 6.95 12.31 17.58
CA ASP A 119 6.88 10.95 18.08
C ASP A 119 5.62 10.17 17.65
N LEU A 120 4.68 10.75 16.88
CA LEU A 120 3.29 10.24 16.83
C LEU A 120 2.81 9.49 15.58
N VAL A 121 3.47 9.54 14.43
CA VAL A 121 3.04 8.72 13.28
C VAL A 121 3.61 7.31 13.41
N SER A 122 2.79 6.42 13.96
CA SER A 122 3.16 5.02 14.19
C SER A 122 3.23 4.25 12.87
N LEU A 123 4.43 4.13 12.31
CA LEU A 123 4.71 3.20 11.22
C LEU A 123 4.64 1.77 11.73
N PRO A 124 4.13 0.82 10.93
CA PRO A 124 3.75 0.93 9.52
C PRO A 124 2.36 1.55 9.26
N LEU A 125 2.25 2.36 8.21
CA LEU A 125 1.06 3.15 7.85
C LEU A 125 0.71 2.99 6.37
N MET A 126 -0.56 2.68 6.08
CA MET A 126 -1.08 2.65 4.71
C MET A 126 -2.19 3.67 4.51
N GLY A 127 -2.18 4.37 3.38
CA GLY A 127 -3.19 5.33 2.97
C GLY A 127 -3.59 5.11 1.54
N LEU A 128 -4.83 4.66 1.31
CA LEU A 128 -5.39 4.44 -0.02
C LEU A 128 -6.62 5.34 -0.19
N PHE A 129 -6.45 6.43 -0.93
CA PHE A 129 -7.36 7.57 -0.88
C PHE A 129 -8.52 7.52 -1.88
N THR A 130 -8.36 6.73 -2.94
CA THR A 130 -9.35 6.56 -4.01
C THR A 130 -9.47 5.09 -4.38
N LEU A 131 -10.61 4.71 -4.98
CA LEU A 131 -10.82 3.33 -5.46
C LEU A 131 -9.85 2.96 -6.59
N ASP A 132 -9.51 3.94 -7.43
CA ASP A 132 -8.63 3.81 -8.59
C ASP A 132 -7.42 4.78 -8.45
N ASP A 133 -6.87 5.34 -9.51
CA ASP A 133 -5.88 6.42 -9.45
C ASP A 133 -6.37 7.64 -8.65
N ILE A 134 -5.45 8.45 -8.13
CA ILE A 134 -5.77 9.75 -7.53
C ILE A 134 -5.92 10.77 -8.67
N ASP A 135 -7.04 11.49 -8.67
CA ASP A 135 -7.30 12.53 -9.65
C ASP A 135 -6.26 13.65 -9.56
N ILE A 136 -5.94 14.26 -10.71
CA ILE A 136 -4.89 15.29 -10.80
C ILE A 136 -5.16 16.50 -9.88
N LEU A 137 -6.43 16.75 -9.56
CA LEU A 137 -6.85 17.85 -8.68
C LEU A 137 -6.58 17.56 -7.20
N ASP A 138 -6.45 16.28 -6.82
CA ASP A 138 -6.25 15.82 -5.44
C ASP A 138 -4.77 15.45 -5.14
N VAL A 139 -3.89 15.54 -6.15
CA VAL A 139 -2.44 15.24 -6.03
C VAL A 139 -1.72 16.14 -5.02
N ILE A 140 -2.21 17.37 -4.82
CA ILE A 140 -1.56 18.38 -3.97
C ILE A 140 -1.43 17.93 -2.51
N PHE A 141 -2.22 16.95 -2.05
CA PHE A 141 -2.19 16.53 -0.65
C PHE A 141 -1.26 15.34 -0.36
N VAL A 142 -0.72 14.68 -1.39
CA VAL A 142 0.09 13.46 -1.22
C VAL A 142 1.60 13.71 -1.49
N ILE A 143 1.96 14.90 -2.00
CA ILE A 143 3.35 15.34 -2.28
C ILE A 143 3.72 16.49 -1.34
#